data_AF-A0A8E0SIH4-F1
#
_entry.id   AF-A0A8E0SIH4-F1
#
_cell.length_a   1.000
_cell.length_b   1.000
_cell.length_c   1.000
_cell.angle_alpha   90.00
_cell.angle_beta   90.00
_cell.angle_gamma   90.00
#
_symmetry.space_group_name_H-M   'P 1'
#
loop_
_entity.id
_entity.type
_entity.pdbx_description
1 polymer ?
#
loop_
_entity_poly.entity_id
_entity_poly.type
_entity_poly.pdbx_seq_one_letter_code
_entity_poly.pdbx_strand_id
1 'polypeptide(L)'
;MSFLTEWLTTIVLFILFAIVIDMLLPSSSMQKYAKMVVSLLLIVVMLTPIFKLFKTDPEVIFEYLTKNGQSESADIKNQINSKKIEIQASQRAYILEEMAVQLKKKAEERFSHDEYKVGRIKLTAGEKVDSEEDIKTISVYMAPSSEKTVQTVAPVHIDTDHAYVTKEAAEQREAKQIQTQLADIWEIGSEKITVHMEGGESVGNE
;
A
#
# COMPACT_ATOMS: atom_id res chain seq x y z
N MET A 1 37.76 -38.63 -28.46
CA MET A 1 37.42 -40.06 -28.57
C MET A 1 37.55 -40.79 -27.24
N SER A 2 38.63 -40.58 -26.47
CA SER A 2 38.85 -41.22 -25.15
C SER A 2 37.72 -41.00 -24.14
N PHE A 3 37.16 -39.79 -24.07
CA PHE A 3 36.06 -39.47 -23.15
C PHE A 3 34.81 -40.32 -23.37
N LEU A 4 34.36 -40.45 -24.62
CA LEU A 4 33.16 -41.24 -24.95
C LEU A 4 33.41 -42.73 -24.73
N THR A 5 34.61 -43.22 -25.04
CA THR A 5 34.99 -44.61 -24.78
C THR A 5 35.05 -44.90 -23.28
N GLU A 6 35.64 -44.01 -22.47
CA GLU A 6 35.76 -44.18 -21.02
C GLU A 6 34.38 -44.11 -20.32
N TRP A 7 33.53 -43.17 -20.76
CA TRP A 7 32.14 -43.09 -20.29
C TRP A 7 31.34 -44.35 -20.62
N LEU A 8 31.44 -44.83 -21.87
CA LEU A 8 30.77 -46.05 -22.30
C LEU A 8 31.29 -47.27 -21.53
N THR A 9 32.61 -47.39 -21.33
CA THR A 9 33.20 -48.44 -20.50
C THR A 9 32.68 -48.39 -19.07
N THR A 10 32.51 -47.19 -18.50
CA THR A 10 31.93 -47.01 -17.16
C THR A 10 30.47 -47.48 -17.10
N ILE A 11 29.66 -47.18 -18.11
CA ILE A 11 28.28 -47.68 -18.20
C ILE A 11 28.25 -49.21 -18.29
N VAL A 12 29.08 -49.79 -19.17
CA VAL A 12 29.14 -51.25 -19.34
C VAL A 12 29.55 -51.92 -18.04
N LEU A 13 30.58 -51.39 -17.36
CA LEU A 13 31.03 -51.90 -16.06
C LEU A 13 29.92 -51.80 -15.00
N PHE A 14 29.21 -50.68 -14.95
CA PHE A 14 28.09 -50.48 -14.03
C PHE A 14 26.95 -51.47 -14.30
N ILE A 15 26.60 -51.72 -15.57
CA ILE A 15 25.56 -52.69 -15.94
C ILE A 15 25.98 -54.10 -15.51
N LEU A 16 27.24 -54.49 -15.75
CA LEU A 16 27.76 -55.78 -15.30
C LEU A 16 27.66 -55.92 -13.78
N PHE A 17 28.03 -54.88 -13.04
CA PHE A 17 27.93 -54.85 -11.59
C PHE A 17 26.47 -54.90 -11.11
N ALA A 18 25.57 -54.17 -11.77
CA ALA A 18 24.13 -54.18 -11.48
C ALA A 18 23.53 -55.58 -11.65
N ILE A 19 23.95 -56.34 -12.67
CA ILE A 19 23.53 -57.73 -12.87
C ILE A 19 24.01 -58.64 -11.72
N VAL A 20 25.26 -58.47 -11.28
CA VAL A 20 25.80 -59.22 -10.14
C VAL A 20 25.03 -58.89 -8.85
N ILE A 21 24.74 -57.61 -8.60
CA ILE A 21 23.90 -57.18 -7.47
C ILE A 21 22.51 -57.81 -7.57
N ASP A 22 21.87 -57.78 -8.75
CA ASP A 22 20.53 -58.34 -8.89
C ASP A 22 20.50 -59.84 -8.59
N MET A 23 21.55 -60.56 -8.99
CA MET A 23 21.67 -62.00 -8.72
C MET A 23 21.96 -62.32 -7.25
N LEU A 24 22.65 -61.42 -6.54
CA LEU A 24 22.90 -61.56 -5.09
C LEU A 24 21.68 -61.19 -4.24
N LEU A 25 20.76 -60.38 -4.77
CA LEU A 25 19.59 -59.95 -4.02
C LEU A 25 18.56 -61.09 -3.87
N PRO A 26 18.13 -61.39 -2.62
CA PRO A 26 17.08 -62.38 -2.40
C PRO A 26 15.73 -61.86 -2.88
N SER A 27 14.89 -62.78 -3.37
CA SER A 27 13.53 -62.50 -3.86
C SER A 27 12.62 -61.99 -2.73
N SER A 28 12.68 -60.69 -2.48
CA SER A 28 11.98 -60.00 -1.41
C SER A 28 11.28 -58.75 -1.93
N SER A 29 10.38 -58.17 -1.14
CA SER A 29 9.84 -56.84 -1.42
C SER A 29 10.95 -55.79 -1.60
N MET A 30 12.05 -55.92 -0.85
CA MET A 30 13.22 -55.02 -0.92
C MET A 30 13.95 -55.07 -2.28
N GLN A 31 13.94 -56.22 -2.97
CA GLN A 31 14.56 -56.35 -4.29
C GLN A 31 13.95 -55.37 -5.30
N LYS A 32 12.64 -55.10 -5.23
CA LYS A 32 11.95 -54.15 -6.13
C LYS A 32 12.45 -52.72 -5.94
N TYR A 33 12.66 -52.32 -4.69
CA TYR A 33 13.18 -50.99 -4.36
C TYR A 33 14.65 -50.86 -4.73
N ALA A 34 15.47 -51.89 -4.45
CA ALA A 34 16.87 -51.92 -4.86
C ALA A 34 17.01 -51.83 -6.39
N LYS A 35 16.18 -52.56 -7.15
CA LYS A 35 16.12 -52.46 -8.63
C LYS A 35 15.82 -51.04 -9.09
N MET A 36 14.81 -50.39 -8.51
CA MET A 36 14.46 -49.01 -8.85
C MET A 36 15.64 -48.06 -8.63
N VAL A 37 16.31 -48.15 -7.47
CA VAL A 37 17.45 -47.28 -7.15
C VAL A 37 18.63 -47.54 -8.10
N VAL A 38 18.95 -48.80 -8.39
CA VAL A 38 20.03 -49.16 -9.33
C VAL A 38 19.72 -48.64 -10.74
N SER A 39 18.47 -48.74 -11.20
CA SER A 39 18.03 -48.16 -12.47
C SER A 39 18.13 -46.63 -12.49
N LEU A 40 17.80 -45.97 -11.38
CA LEU A 40 17.95 -44.52 -11.25
C LEU A 40 19.43 -44.10 -11.29
N LEU A 41 20.31 -44.83 -10.59
CA LEU A 41 21.75 -44.61 -10.64
C LEU A 41 22.31 -44.78 -12.07
N LEU A 42 21.82 -45.76 -12.83
CA LEU A 42 22.19 -45.92 -14.23
C LEU A 42 21.84 -44.68 -15.07
N ILE A 43 20.64 -44.11 -14.86
CA ILE A 43 20.21 -42.88 -15.55
C ILE A 43 21.16 -41.73 -15.18
N VAL A 44 21.50 -41.55 -13.91
CA VAL A 44 22.43 -40.50 -13.48
C VAL A 44 23.79 -40.65 -14.16
N VAL A 45 24.35 -41.87 -14.18
CA VAL A 45 25.63 -42.15 -14.85
C VAL A 45 25.54 -41.88 -16.36
N MET A 46 24.42 -42.22 -17.00
CA MET A 46 24.18 -41.91 -18.42
C MET A 46 24.06 -40.40 -18.70
N LEU A 47 23.56 -39.61 -17.77
CA LEU A 47 23.40 -38.15 -17.93
C LEU A 47 24.70 -37.37 -17.67
N THR A 48 25.72 -37.98 -17.06
CA THR A 48 27.05 -37.36 -16.82
C THR A 48 27.63 -36.59 -18.02
N PRO A 49 27.69 -37.11 -19.26
CA PRO A 49 28.21 -36.37 -20.41
C PRO A 49 27.36 -35.15 -20.76
N ILE A 50 26.05 -35.19 -20.52
CA ILE A 50 25.14 -34.06 -20.76
C ILE A 50 25.55 -32.92 -19.83
N PHE A 51 25.70 -33.17 -18.53
CA PHE A 51 26.17 -32.16 -17.56
C PHE A 51 27.54 -31.60 -17.92
N LYS A 52 28.48 -32.43 -18.39
CA LYS A 52 29.81 -31.98 -18.86
C LYS A 52 29.73 -31.10 -20.10
N LEU A 53 28.84 -31.38 -21.05
CA LEU A 53 28.63 -30.54 -22.25
C LEU A 53 28.05 -29.17 -21.91
N PHE A 54 27.17 -29.11 -20.89
CA PHE A 54 26.60 -27.85 -20.42
C PHE A 54 27.54 -27.05 -19.50
N LYS A 55 28.74 -27.58 -19.17
CA LYS A 55 29.70 -26.98 -18.22
C LYS A 55 29.05 -26.63 -16.87
N THR A 56 28.05 -27.40 -16.46
CA THR A 56 27.29 -27.10 -15.26
C THR A 56 27.62 -28.14 -14.21
N ASP A 57 28.22 -27.67 -13.12
CA ASP A 57 28.42 -28.49 -11.94
C ASP A 57 27.04 -28.71 -11.27
N PRO A 58 26.59 -29.97 -11.10
CA PRO A 58 25.30 -30.26 -10.47
C PRO A 58 25.19 -29.65 -9.05
N GLU A 59 26.30 -29.50 -8.33
CA GLU A 59 26.34 -28.86 -7.02
C GLU A 59 25.92 -27.38 -7.09
N VAL A 60 26.36 -26.70 -8.15
CA VAL A 60 26.04 -25.29 -8.41
C VAL A 60 24.55 -25.13 -8.75
N ILE A 61 23.97 -26.04 -9.55
CA ILE A 61 22.52 -26.03 -9.84
C ILE A 61 21.72 -26.20 -8.54
N PHE A 62 22.14 -27.11 -7.68
CA PHE A 62 21.48 -27.38 -6.41
C PHE A 62 21.54 -26.16 -5.47
N GLU A 63 22.67 -25.47 -5.42
CA GLU A 63 22.81 -24.21 -4.70
C GLU A 63 21.89 -23.12 -5.27
N TYR A 64 21.85 -22.94 -6.59
CA TYR A 64 20.96 -21.96 -7.24
C TYR A 64 19.47 -22.24 -6.97
N LEU A 65 19.05 -23.50 -7.04
CA LEU A 65 17.66 -23.89 -6.77
C LEU A 65 17.27 -23.63 -5.33
N THR A 66 18.18 -23.88 -4.38
CA THR A 66 17.93 -23.71 -2.95
C THR A 66 17.93 -22.23 -2.56
N LYS A 67 18.81 -21.42 -3.16
CA LYS A 67 18.99 -20.00 -2.84
C LYS A 67 17.93 -19.11 -3.50
N ASN A 68 17.55 -19.39 -4.75
CA ASN A 68 16.55 -18.59 -5.45
C ASN A 68 15.13 -18.85 -4.93
N GLY A 69 14.83 -20.08 -4.49
CA GLY A 69 13.51 -20.42 -3.93
C GLY A 69 13.14 -19.62 -2.67
N GLN A 70 14.12 -19.11 -1.93
CA GLN A 70 13.87 -18.28 -0.73
C GLN A 70 13.86 -16.78 -1.03
N SER A 71 14.75 -16.29 -1.90
CA SER A 71 14.85 -14.85 -2.20
C SER A 71 13.64 -14.31 -2.97
N GLU A 72 13.15 -15.05 -3.97
CA GLU A 72 12.04 -14.61 -4.81
C GLU A 72 10.73 -14.47 -4.02
N SER A 73 10.55 -15.30 -2.99
CA SER A 73 9.37 -15.27 -2.11
C SER A 73 9.27 -13.99 -1.26
N ALA A 74 10.40 -13.41 -0.86
CA ALA A 74 10.44 -12.23 0.00
C ALA A 74 10.14 -10.94 -0.80
N ASP A 75 10.72 -10.83 -1.99
CA ASP A 75 10.48 -9.69 -2.89
C ASP A 75 9.02 -9.64 -3.36
N ILE A 76 8.45 -10.78 -3.73
CA ILE A 76 7.03 -10.89 -4.11
C ILE A 76 6.14 -10.48 -2.92
N LYS A 77 6.45 -10.93 -1.70
CA LYS A 77 5.69 -10.58 -0.50
C LYS A 77 5.73 -9.07 -0.21
N ASN A 78 6.88 -8.43 -0.40
CA ASN A 78 7.03 -6.99 -0.22
C ASN A 78 6.21 -6.21 -1.25
N GLN A 79 6.24 -6.62 -2.53
CA GLN A 79 5.44 -5.99 -3.59
C GLN A 79 3.93 -6.15 -3.35
N ILE A 80 3.50 -7.30 -2.83
CA ILE A 80 2.08 -7.52 -2.48
C ILE A 80 1.67 -6.59 -1.32
N ASN A 81 2.52 -6.45 -0.30
CA ASN A 81 2.25 -5.58 0.83
C ASN A 81 2.19 -4.10 0.42
N SER A 82 3.11 -3.64 -0.45
CA SER A 82 3.10 -2.25 -0.91
C SER A 82 1.84 -1.94 -1.74
N LYS A 83 1.47 -2.83 -2.67
CA LYS A 83 0.22 -2.70 -3.45
C LYS A 83 -1.01 -2.71 -2.56
N LYS A 84 -1.04 -3.53 -1.50
CA LYS A 84 -2.14 -3.54 -0.54
C LYS A 84 -2.29 -2.19 0.17
N ILE A 85 -1.19 -1.58 0.62
CA ILE A 85 -1.21 -0.26 1.28
C ILE A 85 -1.73 0.81 0.32
N GLU A 86 -1.25 0.81 -0.92
CA GLU A 86 -1.69 1.76 -1.96
C GLU A 86 -3.19 1.64 -2.26
N ILE A 87 -3.69 0.42 -2.44
CA ILE A 87 -5.12 0.15 -2.68
C ILE A 87 -5.97 0.64 -1.49
N GLN A 88 -5.55 0.36 -0.27
CA GLN A 88 -6.27 0.80 0.93
C GLN A 88 -6.28 2.32 1.07
N ALA A 89 -5.18 3.00 0.74
CA ALA A 89 -5.12 4.46 0.76
C ALA A 89 -6.06 5.08 -0.27
N SER A 90 -6.09 4.53 -1.50
CA SER A 90 -6.97 5.00 -2.57
C SER A 90 -8.45 4.80 -2.24
N GLN A 91 -8.82 3.63 -1.70
CA GLN A 91 -10.21 3.36 -1.26
C GLN A 91 -10.68 4.35 -0.19
N ARG A 92 -9.81 4.67 0.77
CA ARG A 92 -10.14 5.67 1.81
C ARG A 92 -10.29 7.06 1.25
N ALA A 93 -9.38 7.48 0.36
CA ALA A 93 -9.47 8.78 -0.29
C ALA A 93 -10.79 8.92 -1.05
N TYR A 94 -11.23 7.86 -1.74
CA TYR A 94 -12.51 7.83 -2.42
C TYR A 94 -13.71 7.98 -1.46
N ILE A 95 -13.74 7.21 -0.37
CA ILE A 95 -14.81 7.28 0.64
C ILE A 95 -14.85 8.68 1.27
N LEU A 96 -13.69 9.23 1.65
CA LEU A 96 -13.60 10.56 2.26
C LEU A 96 -14.05 11.66 1.31
N GLU A 97 -13.70 11.57 0.02
CA GLU A 97 -14.14 12.54 -0.98
C GLU A 97 -15.66 12.48 -1.18
N GLU A 98 -16.23 11.27 -1.26
CA GLU A 98 -17.68 11.10 -1.38
C GLU A 98 -18.42 11.71 -0.18
N MET A 99 -17.93 11.45 1.04
CA MET A 99 -18.47 12.06 2.25
C MET A 99 -18.30 13.58 2.24
N ALA A 100 -17.16 14.11 1.81
CA ALA A 100 -16.92 15.55 1.70
C ALA A 100 -17.96 16.23 0.79
N VAL A 101 -18.27 15.59 -0.36
CA VAL A 101 -19.27 16.08 -1.31
C VAL A 101 -20.66 16.08 -0.69
N GLN A 102 -21.03 15.02 0.04
CA GLN A 102 -22.34 14.95 0.71
C GLN A 102 -22.47 15.99 1.83
N LEU A 103 -21.43 16.16 2.67
CA LEU A 103 -21.39 17.18 3.72
C LEU A 103 -21.44 18.60 3.13
N LYS A 104 -20.72 18.82 2.02
CA LYS A 104 -20.74 20.09 1.30
C LYS A 104 -22.15 20.41 0.81
N LYS A 105 -22.83 19.45 0.18
CA LYS A 105 -24.19 19.65 -0.31
C LYS A 105 -25.17 20.00 0.82
N LYS A 106 -25.13 19.28 1.95
CA LYS A 106 -25.95 19.58 3.14
C LYS A 106 -25.67 20.98 3.70
N ALA A 107 -24.40 21.39 3.73
CA ALA A 107 -24.03 22.72 4.19
C ALA A 107 -24.47 23.82 3.19
N GLU A 108 -24.26 23.61 1.89
CA GLU A 108 -24.70 24.54 0.85
C GLU A 108 -26.22 24.79 0.90
N GLU A 109 -27.05 23.78 1.17
CA GLU A 109 -28.51 23.96 1.32
C GLU A 109 -28.86 25.02 2.38
N ARG A 110 -28.06 25.14 3.45
CA ARG A 110 -28.28 26.11 4.53
C ARG A 110 -27.61 27.46 4.27
N PHE A 111 -26.38 27.45 3.78
CA PHE A 111 -25.56 28.67 3.60
C PHE A 111 -25.70 29.32 2.22
N SER A 112 -26.50 28.77 1.29
CA SER A 112 -26.71 29.34 -0.06
C SER A 112 -27.23 30.79 -0.08
N HIS A 113 -27.91 31.22 0.98
CA HIS A 113 -28.49 32.57 1.10
C HIS A 113 -27.79 33.44 2.16
N ASP A 114 -26.70 32.94 2.75
CA ASP A 114 -25.94 33.66 3.78
C ASP A 114 -24.82 34.53 3.17
N GLU A 115 -24.22 35.35 4.02
CA GLU A 115 -23.08 36.21 3.68
C GLU A 115 -21.82 35.41 3.29
N TYR A 116 -21.78 34.11 3.61
CA TYR A 116 -20.66 33.21 3.33
C TYR A 116 -21.10 31.97 2.56
N LYS A 117 -20.28 31.56 1.58
CA LYS A 117 -20.42 30.32 0.81
C LYS A 117 -19.44 29.27 1.29
N VAL A 118 -19.89 28.02 1.30
CA VAL A 118 -19.05 26.86 1.61
C VAL A 118 -18.09 26.61 0.44
N GLY A 119 -16.79 26.78 0.68
CA GLY A 119 -15.75 26.56 -0.31
C GLY A 119 -15.31 25.11 -0.36
N ARG A 120 -14.17 24.82 0.27
CA ARG A 120 -13.55 23.48 0.33
C ARG A 120 -13.85 22.84 1.68
N ILE A 121 -14.12 21.53 1.69
CA ILE A 121 -14.17 20.72 2.91
C ILE A 121 -13.05 19.69 2.82
N LYS A 122 -12.23 19.59 3.86
CA LYS A 122 -11.19 18.56 4.01
C LYS A 122 -11.52 17.68 5.20
N LEU A 123 -11.52 16.37 4.99
CA LEU A 123 -11.73 15.40 6.06
C LEU A 123 -10.43 14.68 6.35
N THR A 124 -10.17 14.41 7.63
CA THR A 124 -9.12 13.50 8.06
C THR A 124 -9.72 12.35 8.86
N ALA A 125 -9.23 11.15 8.64
CA ALA A 125 -9.72 9.95 9.31
C ALA A 125 -8.58 9.01 9.69
N GLY A 126 -8.90 8.01 10.51
CA GLY A 126 -7.96 7.05 11.05
C GLY A 126 -7.52 5.95 10.08
N GLU A 127 -7.05 4.84 10.65
CA GLU A 127 -6.55 3.71 9.86
C GLU A 127 -7.66 2.84 9.24
N LYS A 128 -8.93 3.15 9.49
CA LYS A 128 -10.07 2.60 8.77
C LYS A 128 -11.11 3.69 8.63
N VAL A 129 -11.87 3.63 7.54
CA VAL A 129 -12.96 4.56 7.25
C VAL A 129 -14.10 3.70 6.74
N ASP A 130 -14.87 3.16 7.68
CA ASP A 130 -16.05 2.36 7.37
C ASP A 130 -17.34 3.19 7.59
N SER A 131 -17.25 4.27 8.38
CA SER A 131 -18.39 5.13 8.74
C SER A 131 -18.00 6.59 9.02
N GLU A 132 -19.01 7.46 9.19
CA GLU A 132 -18.85 8.87 9.60
C GLU A 132 -18.19 9.03 10.99
N GLU A 133 -18.27 8.01 11.83
CA GLU A 133 -17.71 8.01 13.19
C GLU A 133 -16.18 7.96 13.18
N ASP A 134 -15.60 7.39 12.12
CA ASP A 134 -14.15 7.25 11.92
C ASP A 134 -13.45 8.55 11.51
N ILE A 135 -14.23 9.60 11.22
CA ILE A 135 -13.71 10.94 10.94
C ILE A 135 -13.14 11.53 12.23
N LYS A 136 -11.88 11.96 12.14
CA LYS A 136 -11.17 12.66 13.23
C LYS A 136 -11.43 14.15 13.18
N THR A 137 -11.23 14.77 12.02
CA THR A 137 -11.40 16.22 11.85
C THR A 137 -12.05 16.56 10.52
N ILE A 138 -12.83 17.64 10.53
CA ILE A 138 -13.48 18.24 9.38
C ILE A 138 -13.05 19.70 9.33
N SER A 139 -12.23 20.06 8.34
CA SER A 139 -11.82 21.44 8.09
C SER A 139 -12.68 22.05 7.00
N VAL A 140 -13.38 23.14 7.32
CA VAL A 140 -14.33 23.80 6.44
C VAL A 140 -13.81 25.19 6.10
N TYR A 141 -13.65 25.47 4.81
CA TYR A 141 -13.20 26.77 4.32
C TYR A 141 -14.40 27.54 3.80
N MET A 142 -14.73 28.65 4.46
CA MET A 142 -15.83 29.54 4.11
C MET A 142 -15.28 30.73 3.31
N ALA A 143 -15.94 31.07 2.20
CA ALA A 143 -15.60 32.23 1.38
C ALA A 143 -16.71 33.29 1.45
N PRO A 144 -16.40 34.59 1.42
CA PRO A 144 -17.43 35.62 1.35
C PRO A 144 -18.26 35.49 0.06
N SER A 145 -19.58 35.58 0.20
CA SER A 145 -20.56 35.47 -0.90
C SER A 145 -20.54 36.72 -1.81
N SER A 146 -20.08 37.85 -1.28
CA SER A 146 -19.84 39.07 -2.05
C SER A 146 -18.50 38.96 -2.77
N GLU A 147 -18.50 39.11 -4.10
CA GLU A 147 -17.32 39.51 -4.86
C GLU A 147 -16.91 40.91 -4.39
N LYS A 148 -16.22 41.02 -3.24
CA LYS A 148 -15.31 42.13 -3.04
C LYS A 148 -14.22 41.92 -4.08
N THR A 149 -14.46 42.55 -5.24
CA THR A 149 -13.46 42.91 -6.24
C THR A 149 -12.11 43.02 -5.56
N VAL A 150 -11.13 42.31 -6.09
CA VAL A 150 -9.72 42.36 -5.67
C VAL A 150 -9.34 43.83 -5.48
N GLN A 151 -9.44 44.31 -4.24
CA GLN A 151 -9.08 45.69 -3.93
C GLN A 151 -7.56 45.67 -3.89
N THR A 152 -6.98 46.40 -4.84
CA THR A 152 -5.61 46.88 -4.85
C THR A 152 -5.11 47.02 -3.41
N VAL A 153 -4.06 46.27 -3.09
CA VAL A 153 -3.30 46.31 -1.84
C VAL A 153 -3.43 47.66 -1.13
N ALA A 154 -4.24 47.69 -0.06
CA ALA A 154 -4.34 48.88 0.78
C ALA A 154 -2.99 49.06 1.48
N PRO A 155 -2.38 50.27 1.42
CA PRO A 155 -1.13 50.52 2.11
C PRO A 155 -1.29 50.29 3.62
N VAL A 156 -0.21 49.82 4.25
CA VAL A 156 -0.07 49.48 5.67
C VAL A 156 -0.89 50.43 6.56
N HIS A 157 -2.01 49.93 7.09
CA HIS A 157 -2.82 50.63 8.08
C HIS A 157 -2.33 50.19 9.47
N ILE A 158 -1.69 51.10 10.20
CA ILE A 158 -1.29 50.87 11.60
C ILE A 158 -2.46 51.33 12.46
N ASP A 159 -3.33 50.39 12.83
CA ASP A 159 -4.38 50.63 13.82
C ASP A 159 -3.83 50.34 15.22
N THR A 160 -4.02 51.30 16.13
CA THR A 160 -3.63 51.19 17.55
C THR A 160 -4.39 50.10 18.29
N ASP A 161 -3.73 49.50 19.30
CA ASP A 161 -4.06 48.29 20.07
C ASP A 161 -5.54 47.98 20.39
N HIS A 162 -6.42 48.97 20.50
CA HIS A 162 -7.84 48.75 20.83
C HIS A 162 -8.74 48.41 19.63
N ALA A 163 -8.41 48.87 18.42
CA ALA A 163 -9.23 48.64 17.21
C ALA A 163 -8.92 47.28 16.54
N TYR A 164 -7.68 46.80 16.69
CA TYR A 164 -7.26 45.49 16.18
C TYR A 164 -7.90 44.34 16.99
N VAL A 165 -7.88 44.43 18.32
CA VAL A 165 -8.46 43.42 19.23
C VAL A 165 -9.98 43.29 19.05
N THR A 166 -10.68 44.36 18.65
CA THR A 166 -12.14 44.32 18.42
C THR A 166 -12.53 43.68 17.09
N LYS A 167 -11.70 43.79 16.03
CA LYS A 167 -11.93 43.10 14.76
C LYS A 167 -11.67 41.59 14.88
N GLU A 168 -10.54 41.21 15.46
CA GLU A 168 -10.18 39.80 15.71
C GLU A 168 -11.26 39.08 16.55
N ALA A 169 -11.75 39.75 17.61
CA ALA A 169 -12.79 39.20 18.46
C ALA A 169 -14.17 39.08 17.78
N ALA A 170 -14.45 39.88 16.75
CA ALA A 170 -15.67 39.78 15.96
C ALA A 170 -15.59 38.60 14.97
N GLU A 171 -14.47 38.46 14.25
CA GLU A 171 -14.21 37.35 13.32
C GLU A 171 -14.23 36.00 14.04
N GLN A 172 -13.65 35.92 15.26
CA GLN A 172 -13.68 34.70 16.07
C GLN A 172 -15.10 34.32 16.55
N ARG A 173 -15.98 35.30 16.79
CA ARG A 173 -17.38 35.06 17.15
C ARG A 173 -18.18 34.54 15.95
N GLU A 174 -17.97 35.12 14.77
CA GLU A 174 -18.59 34.64 13.53
C GLU A 174 -18.16 33.21 13.19
N ALA A 175 -16.86 32.90 13.26
CA ALA A 175 -16.35 31.55 13.03
C ALA A 175 -16.97 30.52 13.99
N LYS A 176 -17.12 30.89 15.28
CA LYS A 176 -17.73 30.03 16.30
C LYS A 176 -19.24 29.82 16.10
N GLN A 177 -19.94 30.85 15.59
CA GLN A 177 -21.35 30.73 15.22
C GLN A 177 -21.52 29.76 14.04
N ILE A 178 -20.71 29.89 12.99
CA ILE A 178 -20.73 29.00 11.82
C ILE A 178 -20.38 27.56 12.24
N GLN A 179 -19.39 27.39 13.12
CA GLN A 179 -19.02 26.07 13.67
C GLN A 179 -20.22 25.40 14.37
N THR A 180 -20.99 26.16 15.16
CA THR A 180 -22.17 25.64 15.86
C THR A 180 -23.27 25.26 14.88
N GLN A 181 -23.51 26.09 13.86
CA GLN A 181 -24.49 25.77 12.81
C GLN A 181 -24.10 24.51 12.02
N LEU A 182 -22.82 24.35 11.68
CA LEU A 182 -22.34 23.15 10.99
C LEU A 182 -22.42 21.89 11.86
N ALA A 183 -22.15 22.03 13.17
CA ALA A 183 -22.34 20.95 14.13
C ALA A 183 -23.79 20.47 14.18
N ASP A 184 -24.75 21.41 14.18
CA ASP A 184 -26.18 21.10 14.17
C ASP A 184 -26.62 20.45 12.84
N ILE A 185 -26.12 20.92 11.70
CA ILE A 185 -26.48 20.39 10.36
C ILE A 185 -25.96 18.97 10.15
N TRP A 186 -24.75 18.70 10.64
CA TRP A 186 -24.11 17.41 10.44
C TRP A 186 -24.35 16.43 11.58
N GLU A 187 -24.97 16.87 12.68
CA GLU A 187 -25.13 16.09 13.91
C GLU A 187 -23.78 15.56 14.45
N ILE A 188 -22.70 16.33 14.22
CA ILE A 188 -21.33 16.00 14.62
C ILE A 188 -20.89 17.00 15.69
N GLY A 189 -20.19 16.50 16.71
CA GLY A 189 -19.63 17.32 17.77
C GLY A 189 -18.72 18.44 17.23
N SER A 190 -18.95 19.66 17.71
CA SER A 190 -18.19 20.85 17.31
C SER A 190 -16.67 20.71 17.51
N GLU A 191 -16.23 19.82 18.40
CA GLU A 191 -14.84 19.51 18.67
C GLU A 191 -14.10 18.88 17.48
N LYS A 192 -14.83 18.30 16.53
CA LYS A 192 -14.26 17.72 15.31
C LYS A 192 -14.25 18.70 14.13
N ILE A 193 -14.90 19.86 14.26
CA ILE A 193 -15.12 20.81 13.16
C ILE A 193 -14.22 22.03 13.36
N THR A 194 -13.36 22.30 12.38
CA THR A 194 -12.54 23.52 12.33
C THR A 194 -12.99 24.38 11.17
N VAL A 195 -13.39 25.62 11.44
CA VAL A 195 -13.84 26.58 10.41
C VAL A 195 -12.71 27.56 10.12
N HIS A 196 -12.38 27.73 8.84
CA HIS A 196 -11.44 28.72 8.33
C HIS A 196 -12.19 29.72 7.47
N MET A 197 -12.01 31.01 7.75
CA MET A 197 -12.63 32.11 6.99
C MET A 197 -11.63 32.63 5.96
N GLU A 198 -11.83 32.34 4.68
CA GLU A 198 -10.94 32.80 3.60
C GLU A 198 -11.27 34.27 3.28
N GLY A 199 -10.54 35.19 3.92
CA GLY A 199 -10.75 36.65 3.79
C GLY A 199 -10.50 37.47 5.06
N GLY A 200 -10.32 36.81 6.22
CA GLY A 200 -9.83 37.40 7.46
C GLY A 200 -8.56 36.66 7.92
N GLU A 201 -7.60 37.38 8.50
CA GLU A 201 -6.40 36.77 9.07
C GLU A 201 -6.78 35.96 10.31
N SER A 202 -7.29 34.75 10.14
CA SER A 202 -7.45 33.82 11.27
C SER A 202 -6.85 32.47 10.92
N VAL A 203 -5.54 32.40 11.19
CA VAL A 203 -4.77 31.17 11.33
C VAL A 203 -5.15 30.52 12.65
N GLY A 204 -6.05 29.54 12.59
CA GLY A 204 -6.39 28.68 13.73
C GLY A 204 -5.29 27.66 14.02
N ASN A 205 -4.85 27.66 15.28
CA ASN A 205 -3.86 26.81 15.97
C ASN A 205 -3.51 25.44 15.36
N GLU A 206 -2.22 25.14 15.43
CA GLU A 206 -1.62 23.79 15.37
C GLU A 206 -2.21 22.83 16.42
#